data_AF-A0A961V2N7-F1
#
_entry.id   AF-A0A961V2N7-F1
#
_cell.length_a   1.000
_cell.length_b   1.000
_cell.length_c   1.000
_cell.angle_alpha   90.00
_cell.angle_beta   90.00
_cell.angle_gamma   90.00
#
_symmetry.space_group_name_H-M   'P 1'
#
loop_
_entity.id
_entity.type
_entity.pdbx_description
1 polymer ?
#
loop_
_entity_poly.entity_id
_entity_poly.type
_entity_poly.pdbx_seq_one_letter_code
_entity_poly.pdbx_strand_id
1 'polypeptide(L)'
;MSERAKAPRVLRLHGDDNLVVSVDPILPGAVAEGVTAISRVPKGHKMAVVDIAEGAPVLKFGQIIGFATAPIKAGEHIHSHNCAVKAFERDYKFAEAAVEENILPVEQRRTFEGYRRASGRVGTRNYIGVLTSVNCSASVARFIAEAVNRSGMLDDYPEVDGVVPFVHGTGCGMAGQGSEGFATLQRTEWGYAKHPNIGGALLVGLGCEVMQIPGLMEDHRIEEGETFRTMTIQATGGTRKTIERGVEMIREMLPTVAAVKRETVPVSELMVALQCGGSDGYSGITANPAL
;
A
#
# COMPACT_ATOMS: atom_id res chain seq x y z
N MET A 1 26.59 24.05 -40.60
CA MET A 1 27.03 24.17 -39.19
C MET A 1 26.28 23.10 -38.42
N SER A 2 26.98 22.06 -37.98
CA SER A 2 26.39 20.91 -37.28
C SER A 2 25.78 21.36 -35.96
N GLU A 3 24.50 21.08 -35.73
CA GLU A 3 23.92 21.11 -34.39
C GLU A 3 24.86 20.35 -33.47
N ARG A 4 25.38 21.01 -32.42
CA ARG A 4 26.10 20.31 -31.36
C ARG A 4 25.14 19.27 -30.79
N ALA A 5 25.47 17.99 -30.95
CA ALA A 5 24.70 16.92 -30.34
C ALA A 5 24.50 17.24 -28.85
N LYS A 6 23.24 17.31 -28.43
CA LYS A 6 22.88 17.64 -27.05
C LYS A 6 23.50 16.57 -26.14
N ALA A 7 24.21 17.00 -25.10
CA ALA A 7 24.81 16.08 -24.15
C ALA A 7 23.71 15.17 -23.55
N PRO A 8 23.98 13.85 -23.41
CA PRO A 8 23.01 12.92 -22.84
C PRO A 8 22.69 13.32 -21.41
N ARG A 9 21.41 13.24 -21.03
CA ARG A 9 21.01 13.55 -19.66
C ARG A 9 21.37 12.39 -18.74
N VAL A 10 21.87 12.75 -17.56
CA VAL A 10 22.21 11.83 -16.49
C VAL A 10 21.73 12.38 -15.15
N LEU A 11 21.63 11.49 -14.16
CA LEU A 11 21.24 11.82 -12.80
C LEU A 11 22.30 11.30 -11.82
N ARG A 12 22.85 12.22 -11.03
CA ARG A 12 23.63 11.95 -9.83
C ARG A 12 22.70 12.04 -8.62
N LEU A 13 22.64 10.99 -7.82
CA LEU A 13 21.66 10.87 -6.74
C LEU A 13 22.22 11.36 -5.41
N HIS A 14 23.53 11.25 -5.23
CA HIS A 14 24.26 11.77 -4.08
C HIS A 14 25.62 12.33 -4.51
N GLY A 15 26.16 13.29 -3.76
CA GLY A 15 27.47 13.90 -4.04
C GLY A 15 28.61 12.87 -4.06
N ASP A 16 28.55 11.92 -3.13
CA ASP A 16 29.55 10.84 -2.97
C ASP A 16 29.42 9.70 -3.99
N ASP A 17 28.41 9.71 -4.86
CA ASP A 17 28.24 8.64 -5.85
C ASP A 17 29.45 8.58 -6.80
N ASN A 18 29.97 7.39 -7.07
CA ASN A 18 31.05 7.20 -8.06
C ASN A 18 30.52 6.82 -9.45
N LEU A 19 29.21 7.00 -9.65
CA LEU A 19 28.50 6.73 -10.89
C LEU A 19 27.37 7.73 -11.12
N VAL A 20 26.82 7.71 -12.33
CA VAL A 20 25.56 8.38 -12.68
C VAL A 20 24.58 7.40 -13.31
N VAL A 21 23.28 7.69 -13.17
CA VAL A 21 22.22 6.95 -13.85
C VAL A 21 21.87 7.65 -15.16
N SER A 22 21.83 6.90 -16.26
CA SER A 22 21.47 7.44 -17.57
C SER A 22 19.97 7.73 -17.68
N VAL A 23 19.61 8.96 -18.07
CA VAL A 23 18.23 9.34 -18.39
C VAL A 23 17.94 9.10 -19.87
N ASP A 24 18.95 9.30 -20.71
CA ASP A 24 18.97 8.98 -22.14
C ASP A 24 20.01 7.89 -22.42
N PRO A 25 19.89 7.10 -23.51
CA PRO A 25 20.97 6.21 -23.92
C PRO A 25 22.27 6.98 -24.18
N ILE A 26 23.38 6.51 -23.61
CA ILE A 26 24.70 7.11 -23.80
C ILE A 26 25.47 6.25 -24.80
N LEU A 27 25.94 6.86 -25.87
CA LEU A 27 26.76 6.20 -26.88
C LEU A 27 28.25 6.45 -26.60
N PRO A 28 29.15 5.53 -27.02
CA PRO A 28 30.59 5.76 -26.93
C PRO A 28 30.99 7.11 -27.54
N GLY A 29 31.88 7.84 -26.87
CA GLY A 29 32.33 9.18 -27.25
C GLY A 29 31.44 10.33 -26.77
N ALA A 30 30.23 10.06 -26.27
CA ALA A 30 29.39 11.09 -25.66
C ALA A 30 29.96 11.50 -24.29
N VAL A 31 29.87 12.79 -23.94
CA VAL A 31 30.34 13.32 -22.66
C VAL A 31 29.14 13.54 -21.73
N ALA A 32 29.18 12.96 -20.54
CA ALA A 32 28.23 13.18 -19.46
C ALA A 32 28.98 13.49 -18.16
N GLU A 33 28.61 14.59 -17.49
CA GLU A 33 29.31 15.13 -16.31
C GLU A 33 30.84 15.25 -16.48
N GLY A 34 31.29 15.64 -17.67
CA GLY A 34 32.72 15.79 -17.97
C GLY A 34 33.46 14.47 -18.23
N VAL A 35 32.77 13.33 -18.20
CA VAL A 35 33.33 12.00 -18.47
C VAL A 35 32.88 11.50 -19.83
N THR A 36 33.83 11.08 -20.66
CA THR A 36 33.56 10.49 -21.98
C THR A 36 33.18 9.03 -21.82
N ALA A 37 32.00 8.64 -22.32
CA ALA A 37 31.57 7.25 -22.33
C ALA A 37 32.46 6.40 -23.24
N ILE A 38 32.94 5.26 -22.74
CA ILE A 38 33.76 4.33 -23.51
C ILE A 38 32.95 3.13 -24.04
N SER A 39 31.77 2.89 -23.48
CA SER A 39 30.83 1.86 -23.91
C SER A 39 29.40 2.40 -23.98
N ARG A 40 28.52 1.68 -24.67
CA ARG A 40 27.10 2.04 -24.73
C ARG A 40 26.45 1.80 -23.36
N VAL A 41 25.82 2.83 -22.80
CA VAL A 41 25.04 2.75 -21.56
C VAL A 41 23.55 2.88 -21.92
N PRO A 42 22.74 1.80 -21.79
CA PRO A 42 21.31 1.87 -22.02
C PRO A 42 20.62 2.87 -21.09
N LYS A 43 19.39 3.28 -21.43
CA LYS A 43 18.56 4.15 -20.58
C LYS A 43 18.28 3.47 -19.22
N GLY A 44 18.45 4.19 -18.11
CA GLY A 44 18.22 3.69 -16.73
C GLY A 44 19.37 2.85 -16.17
N HIS A 45 20.46 2.68 -16.94
CA HIS A 45 21.65 1.96 -16.50
C HIS A 45 22.66 2.94 -15.88
N LYS A 46 23.78 2.40 -15.38
CA LYS A 46 24.77 3.14 -14.61
C LYS A 46 26.03 3.35 -15.44
N MET A 47 26.60 4.54 -15.40
CA MET A 47 27.92 4.85 -15.97
C MET A 47 28.86 5.25 -14.85
N ALA A 48 30.06 4.69 -14.81
CA ALA A 48 31.10 5.12 -13.89
C ALA A 48 31.54 6.55 -14.22
N VAL A 49 31.75 7.40 -13.20
CA VAL A 49 32.31 8.76 -13.41
C VAL A 49 33.76 8.90 -12.99
N VAL A 50 34.30 7.86 -12.37
CA VAL A 50 35.70 7.73 -11.96
C VAL A 50 36.16 6.30 -12.23
N ASP A 51 37.46 6.07 -12.25
CA ASP A 51 37.99 4.70 -12.25
C ASP A 51 37.68 4.02 -10.90
N ILE A 52 37.14 2.80 -10.95
CA ILE A 52 36.80 1.98 -9.78
C ILE A 52 37.65 0.71 -9.86
N ALA A 53 38.57 0.54 -8.91
CA ALA A 53 39.43 -0.64 -8.84
C ALA A 53 38.62 -1.92 -8.58
N GLU A 54 39.16 -3.08 -8.97
CA GLU A 54 38.57 -4.36 -8.61
C GLU A 54 38.41 -4.48 -7.08
N GLY A 55 37.25 -4.95 -6.63
CA GLY A 55 36.92 -5.06 -5.22
C GLY A 55 36.52 -3.75 -4.53
N ALA A 56 36.70 -2.59 -5.19
CA ALA A 56 36.26 -1.30 -4.63
C ALA A 56 34.73 -1.17 -4.65
N PRO A 57 34.16 -0.37 -3.72
CA PRO A 57 32.72 -0.17 -3.63
C PRO A 57 32.16 0.62 -4.81
N VAL A 58 30.97 0.23 -5.25
CA VAL A 58 30.13 0.98 -6.19
C VAL A 58 29.07 1.72 -5.38
N LEU A 59 29.08 3.06 -5.46
CA LEU A 59 28.27 3.94 -4.64
C LEU A 59 27.10 4.53 -5.45
N LYS A 60 25.88 4.36 -4.94
CA LYS A 60 24.66 4.96 -5.47
C LYS A 60 23.76 5.35 -4.29
N PHE A 61 23.14 6.53 -4.33
CA PHE A 61 22.40 7.10 -3.20
C PHE A 61 23.30 7.35 -1.96
N GLY A 62 24.61 7.54 -2.17
CA GLY A 62 25.58 7.63 -1.08
C GLY A 62 25.82 6.31 -0.34
N GLN A 63 25.31 5.20 -0.87
CA GLN A 63 25.38 3.88 -0.25
C GLN A 63 26.10 2.88 -1.14
N ILE A 64 26.78 1.91 -0.52
CA ILE A 64 27.39 0.78 -1.23
C ILE A 64 26.28 -0.13 -1.77
N ILE A 65 26.11 -0.16 -3.08
CA ILE A 65 25.15 -1.06 -3.76
C ILE A 65 25.79 -2.37 -4.24
N GLY A 66 27.12 -2.45 -4.20
CA GLY A 66 27.90 -3.60 -4.66
C GLY A 66 29.37 -3.26 -4.75
N PHE A 67 30.14 -4.20 -5.30
CA PHE A 67 31.57 -4.07 -5.48
C PHE A 67 31.94 -4.44 -6.91
N ALA A 68 32.95 -3.76 -7.45
CA ALA A 68 33.48 -4.05 -8.76
C ALA A 68 34.08 -5.48 -8.79
N THR A 69 33.71 -6.27 -9.79
CA THR A 69 34.25 -7.64 -9.99
C THR A 69 35.45 -7.68 -10.92
N ALA A 70 35.79 -6.56 -11.54
CA ALA A 70 36.97 -6.28 -12.33
C ALA A 70 37.22 -4.76 -12.28
N PRO A 71 38.39 -4.25 -12.71
CA PRO A 71 38.59 -2.80 -12.83
C PRO A 71 37.56 -2.18 -13.79
N ILE A 72 36.87 -1.12 -13.36
CA ILE A 72 35.88 -0.37 -14.15
C ILE A 72 36.47 1.00 -14.46
N LYS A 73 36.53 1.38 -15.73
CA LYS A 73 37.04 2.70 -16.12
C LYS A 73 35.96 3.78 -16.07
N ALA A 74 36.37 5.02 -15.86
CA ALA A 74 35.48 6.17 -16.02
C ALA A 74 34.83 6.14 -17.42
N GLY A 75 33.52 6.35 -17.50
CA GLY A 75 32.74 6.27 -18.73
C GLY A 75 32.26 4.87 -19.10
N GLU A 76 32.56 3.85 -18.30
CA GLU A 76 32.13 2.47 -18.55
C GLU A 76 30.74 2.18 -17.98
N HIS A 77 30.00 1.31 -18.67
CA HIS A 77 28.71 0.79 -18.22
C HIS A 77 28.86 -0.14 -17.00
N ILE A 78 28.26 0.22 -15.86
CA ILE A 78 28.20 -0.60 -14.65
C ILE A 78 26.92 -1.45 -14.64
N HIS A 79 27.08 -2.77 -14.66
CA HIS A 79 25.98 -3.73 -14.58
C HIS A 79 26.40 -5.07 -13.94
N SER A 80 25.54 -6.07 -13.97
CA SER A 80 25.76 -7.39 -13.36
C SER A 80 27.02 -8.12 -13.86
N HIS A 81 27.59 -7.74 -15.01
CA HIS A 81 28.81 -8.34 -15.54
C HIS A 81 30.09 -7.82 -14.87
N ASN A 82 30.08 -6.61 -14.29
CA ASN A 82 31.24 -5.98 -13.66
C ASN A 82 30.98 -5.47 -12.23
N CYS A 83 29.78 -5.67 -11.68
CA CYS A 83 29.41 -5.29 -10.32
C CYS A 83 28.53 -6.38 -9.68
N ALA A 84 28.90 -6.79 -8.46
CA ALA A 84 28.17 -7.81 -7.70
C ALA A 84 27.95 -7.40 -6.25
N VAL A 85 26.86 -7.88 -5.66
CA VAL A 85 26.58 -7.74 -4.23
C VAL A 85 27.43 -8.77 -3.47
N LYS A 86 28.10 -8.33 -2.41
CA LYS A 86 28.84 -9.19 -1.48
C LYS A 86 28.41 -8.87 -0.06
N ALA A 87 28.57 -9.83 0.85
CA ALA A 87 28.48 -9.55 2.28
C ALA A 87 29.67 -8.67 2.69
N PHE A 88 29.41 -7.64 3.49
CA PHE A 88 30.42 -6.77 4.07
C PHE A 88 29.90 -6.25 5.41
N GLU A 89 30.82 -5.88 6.30
CA GLU A 89 30.47 -5.30 7.59
C GLU A 89 29.86 -3.91 7.38
N ARG A 90 28.75 -3.64 8.08
CA ARG A 90 28.05 -2.36 8.02
C ARG A 90 28.00 -1.78 9.42
N ASP A 91 28.56 -0.59 9.57
CA ASP A 91 28.37 0.22 10.77
C ASP A 91 26.98 0.89 10.67
N TYR A 92 25.97 0.28 11.28
CA TYR A 92 24.57 0.72 11.15
C TYR A 92 24.34 2.02 11.94
N LYS A 93 24.27 3.13 11.20
CA LYS A 93 24.06 4.48 11.73
C LYS A 93 22.58 4.85 11.75
N PHE A 94 21.86 4.36 12.76
CA PHE A 94 20.42 4.61 12.88
C PHE A 94 20.13 6.11 13.04
N ALA A 95 19.35 6.66 12.10
CA ALA A 95 18.86 8.04 12.12
C ALA A 95 19.94 9.15 12.20
N GLU A 96 21.22 8.88 11.94
CA GLU A 96 22.28 9.90 12.03
C GLU A 96 22.11 11.04 11.00
N ALA A 97 21.50 10.74 9.85
CA ALA A 97 21.19 11.74 8.81
C ALA A 97 19.79 12.36 8.97
N ALA A 98 19.08 12.10 10.07
CA ALA A 98 17.78 12.71 10.31
C ALA A 98 17.95 14.21 10.49
N VAL A 99 17.21 14.98 9.69
CA VAL A 99 17.16 16.43 9.80
C VAL A 99 15.84 16.83 10.45
N GLU A 100 15.85 17.91 11.21
CA GLU A 100 14.62 18.51 11.70
C GLU A 100 13.87 19.10 10.49
N GLU A 101 12.74 18.49 10.16
CA GLU A 101 11.91 18.93 9.05
C GLU A 101 11.18 20.22 9.42
N ASN A 102 11.05 21.12 8.45
CA ASN A 102 10.27 22.35 8.61
C ASN A 102 8.78 22.05 8.57
N ILE A 103 8.24 21.50 9.67
CA ILE A 103 6.81 21.27 9.82
C ILE A 103 6.09 22.62 9.79
N LEU A 104 5.16 22.77 8.85
CA LEU A 104 4.37 23.99 8.71
C LEU A 104 3.64 24.33 10.02
N PRO A 105 3.54 25.63 10.38
CA PRO A 105 2.66 26.10 11.45
C PRO A 105 1.22 25.63 11.25
N VAL A 106 0.47 25.42 12.33
CA VAL A 106 -0.88 24.80 12.28
C VAL A 106 -1.81 25.56 11.34
N GLU A 107 -1.74 26.87 11.32
CA GLU A 107 -2.51 27.79 10.48
C GLU A 107 -2.18 27.70 8.98
N GLN A 108 -1.04 27.11 8.61
CA GLN A 108 -0.62 26.87 7.22
C GLN A 108 -0.88 25.44 6.77
N ARG A 109 -1.30 24.54 7.68
CA ARG A 109 -1.59 23.15 7.35
C ARG A 109 -2.91 23.07 6.59
N ARG A 110 -2.93 22.20 5.58
CA ARG A 110 -4.14 21.96 4.79
C ARG A 110 -5.19 21.20 5.61
N THR A 111 -6.42 21.32 5.15
CA THR A 111 -7.56 20.55 5.62
C THR A 111 -8.12 19.68 4.51
N PHE A 112 -9.00 18.75 4.85
CA PHE A 112 -9.79 17.97 3.90
C PHE A 112 -11.19 17.69 4.46
N GLU A 113 -12.14 17.36 3.59
CA GLU A 113 -13.50 16.99 3.97
C GLU A 113 -13.56 15.50 4.32
N GLY A 114 -13.65 15.17 5.61
CA GLY A 114 -13.59 13.79 6.13
C GLY A 114 -14.79 13.39 6.99
N TYR A 115 -15.02 12.10 7.16
CA TYR A 115 -16.05 11.53 8.03
C TYR A 115 -15.48 11.22 9.41
N ARG A 116 -15.73 12.07 10.41
CA ARG A 116 -15.30 11.80 11.79
C ARG A 116 -16.11 10.62 12.36
N ARG A 117 -15.40 9.62 12.90
CA ARG A 117 -16.02 8.44 13.51
C ARG A 117 -16.00 8.53 15.03
N ALA A 118 -16.89 7.79 15.69
CA ALA A 118 -16.91 7.66 17.14
C ALA A 118 -15.60 7.10 17.73
N SER A 119 -14.80 6.41 16.91
CA SER A 119 -13.47 5.92 17.28
C SER A 119 -12.41 7.03 17.41
N GLY A 120 -12.74 8.27 17.05
CA GLY A 120 -11.81 9.40 17.01
C GLY A 120 -11.01 9.50 15.70
N ARG A 121 -11.05 8.47 14.84
CA ARG A 121 -10.38 8.48 13.52
C ARG A 121 -11.28 9.12 12.45
N VAL A 122 -10.65 9.59 11.37
CA VAL A 122 -11.37 10.21 10.24
C VAL A 122 -11.26 9.36 8.99
N GLY A 123 -12.41 9.12 8.33
CA GLY A 123 -12.49 8.43 7.04
C GLY A 123 -12.48 9.40 5.87
N THR A 124 -11.89 9.00 4.75
CA THR A 124 -12.00 9.71 3.46
C THR A 124 -13.21 9.25 2.64
N ARG A 125 -13.81 8.12 3.02
CA ARG A 125 -14.98 7.47 2.42
C ARG A 125 -15.94 6.96 3.51
N ASN A 126 -17.14 6.57 3.11
CA ASN A 126 -18.21 6.06 3.94
C ASN A 126 -18.89 4.87 3.25
N TYR A 127 -18.20 3.72 3.29
CA TYR A 127 -18.70 2.46 2.77
C TYR A 127 -19.39 1.62 3.86
N ILE A 128 -20.23 0.69 3.43
CA ILE A 128 -20.64 -0.45 4.25
C ILE A 128 -19.83 -1.68 3.82
N GLY A 129 -19.15 -2.34 4.76
CA GLY A 129 -18.36 -3.55 4.50
C GLY A 129 -19.17 -4.82 4.72
N VAL A 130 -19.11 -5.77 3.77
CA VAL A 130 -19.62 -7.14 4.00
C VAL A 130 -18.42 -8.07 4.14
N LEU A 131 -18.09 -8.42 5.39
CA LEU A 131 -16.93 -9.22 5.75
C LEU A 131 -17.32 -10.70 5.83
N THR A 132 -16.34 -11.57 5.67
CA THR A 132 -16.53 -13.03 5.76
C THR A 132 -15.65 -13.63 6.82
N SER A 133 -16.15 -14.53 7.66
CA SER A 133 -15.30 -15.32 8.57
C SER A 133 -14.58 -16.48 7.84
N VAL A 134 -15.06 -16.85 6.66
CA VAL A 134 -14.59 -18.02 5.89
C VAL A 134 -14.89 -17.91 4.40
N ASN A 135 -14.04 -18.53 3.56
CA ASN A 135 -14.22 -18.61 2.10
C ASN A 135 -15.60 -19.11 1.66
N CYS A 136 -16.24 -20.02 2.40
CA CYS A 136 -17.57 -20.53 2.06
C CYS A 136 -18.67 -19.45 2.06
N SER A 137 -18.45 -18.32 2.72
CA SER A 137 -19.35 -17.17 2.74
C SER A 137 -18.99 -16.08 1.72
N ALA A 138 -17.88 -16.22 0.99
CA ALA A 138 -17.39 -15.23 0.03
C ALA A 138 -18.37 -14.92 -1.10
N SER A 139 -19.03 -15.94 -1.67
CA SER A 139 -20.03 -15.72 -2.72
C SER A 139 -21.26 -14.99 -2.19
N VAL A 140 -21.71 -15.32 -0.98
CA VAL A 140 -22.85 -14.65 -0.33
C VAL A 140 -22.53 -13.17 -0.12
N ALA A 141 -21.34 -12.85 0.44
CA ALA A 141 -20.92 -11.46 0.65
C ALA A 141 -20.88 -10.65 -0.65
N ARG A 142 -20.31 -11.24 -1.73
CA ARG A 142 -20.30 -10.60 -3.06
C ARG A 142 -21.70 -10.34 -3.59
N PHE A 143 -22.61 -11.31 -3.49
CA PHE A 143 -23.99 -11.15 -3.98
C PHE A 143 -24.79 -10.15 -3.16
N ILE A 144 -24.57 -10.05 -1.85
CA ILE A 144 -25.19 -9.00 -1.02
C ILE A 144 -24.74 -7.61 -1.51
N ALA A 145 -23.42 -7.40 -1.64
CA ALA A 145 -22.87 -6.13 -2.08
C ALA A 145 -23.35 -5.76 -3.49
N GLU A 146 -23.34 -6.71 -4.43
CA GLU A 146 -23.85 -6.52 -5.80
C GLU A 146 -25.34 -6.18 -5.81
N ALA A 147 -26.16 -6.88 -5.03
CA ALA A 147 -27.59 -6.64 -4.94
C ALA A 147 -27.91 -5.24 -4.42
N VAL A 148 -27.22 -4.78 -3.36
CA VAL A 148 -27.42 -3.43 -2.83
C VAL A 148 -26.99 -2.38 -3.85
N ASN A 149 -25.76 -2.48 -4.36
CA ASN A 149 -25.20 -1.47 -5.29
C ASN A 149 -25.99 -1.36 -6.61
N ARG A 150 -26.72 -2.40 -7.03
CA ARG A 150 -27.56 -2.38 -8.25
C ARG A 150 -29.03 -2.09 -8.02
N SER A 151 -29.48 -2.05 -6.77
CA SER A 151 -30.91 -1.92 -6.46
C SER A 151 -31.48 -0.50 -6.64
N GLY A 152 -30.62 0.51 -6.74
CA GLY A 152 -31.02 1.93 -6.67
C GLY A 152 -31.23 2.46 -5.25
N MET A 153 -31.18 1.61 -4.21
CA MET A 153 -31.46 2.07 -2.84
C MET A 153 -30.43 3.05 -2.27
N LEU A 154 -29.24 3.13 -2.85
CA LEU A 154 -28.20 4.08 -2.44
C LEU A 154 -28.45 5.50 -2.99
N ASP A 155 -29.34 5.65 -3.98
CA ASP A 155 -29.67 6.95 -4.57
C ASP A 155 -30.32 7.89 -3.53
N ASP A 156 -30.99 7.33 -2.52
CA ASP A 156 -31.58 8.05 -1.38
C ASP A 156 -30.54 8.42 -0.30
N TYR A 157 -29.30 7.92 -0.39
CA TYR A 157 -28.23 8.08 0.61
C TYR A 157 -26.90 8.50 -0.03
N PRO A 158 -26.80 9.72 -0.58
CA PRO A 158 -25.61 10.19 -1.29
C PRO A 158 -24.35 10.27 -0.41
N GLU A 159 -24.49 10.27 0.91
CA GLU A 159 -23.37 10.20 1.85
C GLU A 159 -22.72 8.81 1.95
N VAL A 160 -23.32 7.76 1.40
CA VAL A 160 -22.80 6.38 1.41
C VAL A 160 -22.15 6.06 0.07
N ASP A 161 -20.83 5.86 0.07
CA ASP A 161 -20.05 5.63 -1.16
C ASP A 161 -20.33 4.27 -1.84
N GLY A 162 -20.97 3.34 -1.11
CA GLY A 162 -21.37 2.03 -1.62
C GLY A 162 -21.24 0.90 -0.59
N VAL A 163 -21.42 -0.33 -1.08
CA VAL A 163 -21.19 -1.56 -0.32
C VAL A 163 -20.02 -2.35 -0.92
N VAL A 164 -19.06 -2.75 -0.09
CA VAL A 164 -17.85 -3.46 -0.53
C VAL A 164 -17.74 -4.82 0.16
N PRO A 165 -17.57 -5.92 -0.60
CA PRO A 165 -17.32 -7.22 0.00
C PRO A 165 -15.82 -7.40 0.33
N PHE A 166 -15.52 -7.73 1.58
CA PHE A 166 -14.18 -8.12 2.04
C PHE A 166 -14.16 -9.63 2.25
N VAL A 167 -13.46 -10.33 1.36
CA VAL A 167 -13.49 -11.79 1.26
C VAL A 167 -12.08 -12.37 1.27
N HIS A 168 -11.93 -13.57 1.82
CA HIS A 168 -10.64 -14.26 1.91
C HIS A 168 -10.75 -15.77 1.68
N GLY A 169 -9.62 -16.41 1.39
CA GLY A 169 -9.52 -17.86 1.15
C GLY A 169 -9.37 -18.73 2.41
N THR A 170 -9.19 -18.13 3.58
CA THR A 170 -8.93 -18.81 4.86
C THR A 170 -10.21 -19.08 5.68
N GLY A 171 -10.06 -19.53 6.93
CA GLY A 171 -11.15 -19.75 7.90
C GLY A 171 -11.54 -21.22 8.10
N CYS A 172 -11.32 -22.09 7.12
CA CYS A 172 -11.54 -23.54 7.23
C CYS A 172 -10.20 -24.29 7.21
N GLY A 173 -10.08 -25.37 7.99
CA GLY A 173 -8.90 -26.25 7.99
C GLY A 173 -7.59 -25.58 8.45
N MET A 174 -7.66 -24.44 9.12
CA MET A 174 -6.50 -23.73 9.67
C MET A 174 -6.25 -24.11 11.14
N ALA A 175 -5.04 -23.83 11.63
CA ALA A 175 -4.78 -23.88 13.06
C ALA A 175 -5.70 -22.91 13.81
N GLY A 176 -6.26 -23.36 14.93
CA GLY A 176 -7.24 -22.60 15.70
C GLY A 176 -6.62 -21.57 16.64
N GLN A 177 -7.40 -21.19 17.65
CA GLN A 177 -7.04 -20.24 18.69
C GLN A 177 -5.68 -20.59 19.32
N GLY A 178 -4.86 -19.56 19.55
CA GLY A 178 -3.49 -19.71 20.05
C GLY A 178 -2.41 -19.81 18.95
N SER A 179 -2.78 -19.98 17.68
CA SER A 179 -1.84 -19.88 16.57
C SER A 179 -1.71 -18.45 16.03
N GLU A 180 -0.52 -18.09 15.53
CA GLU A 180 -0.29 -16.75 14.97
C GLU A 180 -1.11 -16.50 13.69
N GLY A 181 -1.35 -17.54 12.89
CA GLY A 181 -2.21 -17.44 11.70
C GLY A 181 -3.66 -17.11 12.06
N PHE A 182 -4.19 -17.71 13.12
CA PHE A 182 -5.53 -17.39 13.64
C PHE A 182 -5.61 -15.96 14.19
N ALA A 183 -4.64 -15.58 15.01
CA ALA A 183 -4.58 -14.23 15.58
C ALA A 183 -4.43 -13.15 14.50
N THR A 184 -3.63 -13.40 13.47
CA THR A 184 -3.49 -12.50 12.31
C THR A 184 -4.81 -12.35 11.56
N LEU A 185 -5.53 -13.44 11.32
CA LEU A 185 -6.81 -13.39 10.63
C LEU A 185 -7.85 -12.58 11.42
N GLN A 186 -8.02 -12.84 12.72
CA GLN A 186 -8.94 -12.07 13.58
C GLN A 186 -8.59 -10.57 13.59
N ARG A 187 -7.30 -10.22 13.80
CA ARG A 187 -6.85 -8.82 13.78
C ARG A 187 -7.11 -8.15 12.44
N THR A 188 -6.94 -8.88 11.33
CA THR A 188 -7.16 -8.36 9.97
C THR A 188 -8.64 -8.09 9.74
N GLU A 189 -9.51 -9.08 9.96
CA GLU A 189 -10.97 -8.92 9.80
C GLU A 189 -11.50 -7.78 10.65
N TRP A 190 -11.08 -7.72 11.93
CA TRP A 190 -11.51 -6.65 12.81
C TRP A 190 -10.95 -5.28 12.42
N GLY A 191 -9.72 -5.25 11.88
CA GLY A 191 -9.12 -4.05 11.31
C GLY A 191 -9.92 -3.49 10.14
N TYR A 192 -10.44 -4.35 9.25
CA TYR A 192 -11.34 -3.94 8.18
C TYR A 192 -12.68 -3.42 8.72
N ALA A 193 -13.32 -4.16 9.64
CA ALA A 193 -14.60 -3.75 10.22
C ALA A 193 -14.53 -2.39 10.95
N LYS A 194 -13.38 -2.08 11.58
CA LYS A 194 -13.13 -0.81 12.29
C LYS A 194 -12.42 0.26 11.46
N HIS A 195 -12.17 0.01 10.18
CA HIS A 195 -11.48 0.97 9.34
C HIS A 195 -12.33 2.25 9.22
N PRO A 196 -11.76 3.48 9.33
CA PRO A 196 -12.56 4.71 9.37
C PRO A 196 -13.35 5.00 8.08
N ASN A 197 -13.01 4.33 6.97
CA ASN A 197 -13.81 4.36 5.75
C ASN A 197 -15.04 3.44 5.77
N ILE A 198 -15.20 2.62 6.80
CA ILE A 198 -16.33 1.70 6.99
C ILE A 198 -17.26 2.32 8.02
N GLY A 199 -18.38 2.86 7.55
CA GLY A 199 -19.42 3.44 8.40
C GLY A 199 -20.36 2.38 9.00
N GLY A 200 -20.45 1.22 8.36
CA GLY A 200 -21.16 0.04 8.89
C GLY A 200 -20.57 -1.27 8.35
N ALA A 201 -20.75 -2.36 9.09
CA ALA A 201 -20.20 -3.66 8.75
C ALA A 201 -21.19 -4.81 9.01
N LEU A 202 -21.27 -5.74 8.06
CA LEU A 202 -22.00 -7.00 8.16
C LEU A 202 -21.00 -8.16 8.09
N LEU A 203 -20.85 -8.92 9.17
CA LEU A 203 -20.01 -10.11 9.20
C LEU A 203 -20.82 -11.37 8.90
N VAL A 204 -20.48 -12.06 7.82
CA VAL A 204 -21.16 -13.26 7.35
C VAL A 204 -20.26 -14.48 7.56
N GLY A 205 -20.79 -15.50 8.24
CA GLY A 205 -20.12 -16.79 8.41
C GLY A 205 -20.87 -17.93 7.73
N LEU A 206 -20.22 -19.10 7.63
CA LEU A 206 -20.95 -20.31 7.26
C LEU A 206 -21.64 -20.89 8.50
N GLY A 207 -20.91 -20.99 9.61
CA GLY A 207 -21.33 -21.58 10.89
C GLY A 207 -20.50 -22.80 11.32
N CYS A 208 -19.53 -23.25 10.52
CA CYS A 208 -18.68 -24.42 10.83
C CYS A 208 -17.17 -24.18 10.67
N GLU A 209 -16.77 -22.96 10.33
CA GLU A 209 -15.38 -22.52 10.24
C GLU A 209 -14.65 -22.55 11.59
N VAL A 210 -13.32 -22.44 11.56
CA VAL A 210 -12.51 -22.39 12.78
C VAL A 210 -12.67 -21.04 13.49
N MET A 211 -12.75 -19.94 12.73
CA MET A 211 -13.01 -18.60 13.28
C MET A 211 -14.52 -18.35 13.39
N GLN A 212 -15.12 -18.89 14.45
CA GLN A 212 -16.54 -18.68 14.72
C GLN A 212 -16.82 -17.23 15.15
N ILE A 213 -17.90 -16.65 14.61
CA ILE A 213 -18.33 -15.28 14.91
C ILE A 213 -18.49 -15.03 16.42
N PRO A 214 -19.16 -15.89 17.21
CA PRO A 214 -19.29 -15.67 18.65
C PRO A 214 -17.94 -15.53 19.37
N GLY A 215 -16.95 -16.35 19.00
CA GLY A 215 -15.60 -16.27 19.57
C GLY A 215 -14.89 -14.96 19.20
N LEU A 216 -15.02 -14.51 17.94
CA LEU A 216 -14.50 -13.21 17.52
C LEU A 216 -15.14 -12.05 18.31
N MET A 217 -16.46 -12.12 18.53
CA MET A 217 -17.19 -11.11 19.29
C MET A 217 -16.76 -11.09 20.75
N GLU A 218 -16.56 -12.25 21.38
CA GLU A 218 -16.07 -12.35 22.75
C GLU A 218 -14.64 -11.81 22.89
N ASP A 219 -13.71 -12.27 22.04
CA ASP A 219 -12.30 -11.89 22.07
C ASP A 219 -12.09 -10.37 21.93
N HIS A 220 -12.95 -9.72 21.15
CA HIS A 220 -12.87 -8.29 20.88
C HIS A 220 -13.91 -7.45 21.64
N ARG A 221 -14.71 -8.07 22.53
CA ARG A 221 -15.79 -7.44 23.31
C ARG A 221 -16.73 -6.63 22.44
N ILE A 222 -17.24 -7.27 21.39
CA ILE A 222 -18.08 -6.68 20.36
C ILE A 222 -19.53 -7.05 20.63
N GLU A 223 -20.41 -6.07 20.53
CA GLU A 223 -21.85 -6.27 20.50
C GLU A 223 -22.40 -5.84 19.14
N GLU A 224 -23.47 -6.50 18.70
CA GLU A 224 -24.22 -6.00 17.55
C GLU A 224 -24.89 -4.67 17.87
N GLY A 225 -24.99 -3.82 16.87
CA GLY A 225 -25.63 -2.51 16.97
C GLY A 225 -26.06 -2.01 15.61
N GLU A 226 -26.39 -0.71 15.52
CA GLU A 226 -26.91 -0.11 14.29
C GLU A 226 -25.93 -0.17 13.11
N THR A 227 -24.62 -0.22 13.37
CA THR A 227 -23.57 -0.20 12.34
C THR A 227 -22.71 -1.46 12.32
N PHE A 228 -23.02 -2.47 13.14
CA PHE A 228 -22.32 -3.75 13.12
C PHE A 228 -23.32 -4.88 13.37
N ARG A 229 -23.48 -5.77 12.39
CA ARG A 229 -24.39 -6.92 12.48
C ARG A 229 -23.69 -8.19 12.05
N THR A 230 -24.17 -9.33 12.51
CA THR A 230 -23.61 -10.63 12.15
C THR A 230 -24.69 -11.59 11.70
N MET A 231 -24.32 -12.58 10.89
CA MET A 231 -25.20 -13.68 10.51
C MET A 231 -24.42 -14.90 10.03
N THR A 232 -25.04 -16.07 10.08
CA THR A 232 -24.48 -17.29 9.46
C THR A 232 -25.42 -17.87 8.42
N ILE A 233 -24.84 -18.47 7.37
CA ILE A 233 -25.59 -19.10 6.28
C ILE A 233 -26.44 -20.27 6.80
N GLN A 234 -25.88 -21.08 7.72
CA GLN A 234 -26.58 -22.21 8.31
C GLN A 234 -27.79 -21.78 9.14
N ALA A 235 -27.66 -20.75 9.97
CA ALA A 235 -28.78 -20.26 10.78
C ALA A 235 -29.87 -19.58 9.94
N THR A 236 -29.50 -18.94 8.82
CA THR A 236 -30.45 -18.24 7.94
C THR A 236 -31.19 -19.19 6.97
N GLY A 237 -30.81 -20.47 6.94
CA GLY A 237 -31.46 -21.48 6.10
C GLY A 237 -30.97 -21.50 4.65
N GLY A 238 -29.69 -21.17 4.42
CA GLY A 238 -29.00 -21.33 3.14
C GLY A 238 -28.77 -20.03 2.36
N THR A 239 -28.05 -20.16 1.24
CA THR A 239 -27.47 -19.04 0.47
C THR A 239 -28.47 -17.95 0.09
N ARG A 240 -29.60 -18.30 -0.55
CA ARG A 240 -30.56 -17.31 -1.06
C ARG A 240 -31.16 -16.46 0.07
N LYS A 241 -31.67 -17.12 1.11
CA LYS A 241 -32.24 -16.45 2.29
C LYS A 241 -31.21 -15.58 3.00
N THR A 242 -29.95 -16.03 3.03
CA THR A 242 -28.84 -15.26 3.62
C THR A 242 -28.59 -13.97 2.84
N ILE A 243 -28.63 -14.02 1.50
CA ILE A 243 -28.47 -12.84 0.65
C ILE A 243 -29.62 -11.85 0.89
N GLU A 244 -30.88 -12.34 0.84
CA GLU A 244 -32.07 -11.51 1.08
C GLU A 244 -32.00 -10.80 2.44
N ARG A 245 -31.68 -11.55 3.50
CA ARG A 245 -31.54 -10.99 4.85
C ARG A 245 -30.36 -10.02 4.96
N GLY A 246 -29.24 -10.30 4.31
CA GLY A 246 -28.08 -9.39 4.29
C GLY A 246 -28.40 -8.06 3.62
N VAL A 247 -29.16 -8.07 2.52
CA VAL A 247 -29.64 -6.85 1.85
C VAL A 247 -30.57 -6.05 2.77
N GLU A 248 -31.48 -6.72 3.49
CA GLU A 248 -32.35 -6.07 4.48
C GLU A 248 -31.56 -5.44 5.63
N MET A 249 -30.60 -6.17 6.20
CA MET A 249 -29.74 -5.63 7.27
C MET A 249 -28.98 -4.39 6.80
N ILE A 250 -28.44 -4.38 5.58
CA ILE A 250 -27.76 -3.19 5.04
C ILE A 250 -28.76 -2.05 4.87
N ARG A 251 -29.97 -2.31 4.35
CA ARG A 251 -31.02 -1.29 4.24
C ARG A 251 -31.36 -0.66 5.60
N GLU A 252 -31.43 -1.47 6.66
CA GLU A 252 -31.62 -1.00 8.04
C GLU A 252 -30.45 -0.11 8.53
N MET A 253 -29.21 -0.37 8.10
CA MET A 253 -28.01 0.40 8.48
C MET A 253 -27.92 1.76 7.78
N LEU A 254 -28.47 1.91 6.56
CA LEU A 254 -28.26 3.08 5.70
C LEU A 254 -28.55 4.42 6.40
N PRO A 255 -29.67 4.61 7.12
CA PRO A 255 -29.95 5.88 7.80
C PRO A 255 -28.86 6.28 8.80
N THR A 256 -28.37 5.34 9.62
CA THR A 256 -27.32 5.60 10.61
C THR A 256 -25.98 5.91 9.94
N VAL A 257 -25.62 5.16 8.89
CA VAL A 257 -24.36 5.38 8.17
C VAL A 257 -24.36 6.71 7.41
N ALA A 258 -25.50 7.09 6.83
CA ALA A 258 -25.65 8.35 6.09
C ALA A 258 -25.77 9.59 7.00
N ALA A 259 -26.15 9.42 8.27
CA ALA A 259 -26.19 10.51 9.24
C ALA A 259 -24.80 11.12 9.51
N VAL A 260 -23.72 10.36 9.28
CA VAL A 260 -22.35 10.86 9.38
C VAL A 260 -22.00 11.63 8.11
N LYS A 261 -21.91 12.96 8.23
CA LYS A 261 -21.57 13.86 7.13
C LYS A 261 -20.09 14.21 7.14
N ARG A 262 -19.60 14.67 5.98
CA ARG A 262 -18.25 15.23 5.89
C ARG A 262 -18.16 16.52 6.70
N GLU A 263 -17.00 16.72 7.32
CA GLU A 263 -16.61 17.96 7.96
C GLU A 263 -15.17 18.31 7.58
N THR A 264 -14.85 19.60 7.61
CA THR A 264 -13.49 20.09 7.41
C THR A 264 -12.61 19.67 8.59
N VAL A 265 -11.61 18.83 8.33
CA VAL A 265 -10.66 18.32 9.33
C VAL A 265 -9.21 18.61 8.94
N PRO A 266 -8.26 18.70 9.89
CA PRO A 266 -6.86 18.90 9.55
C PRO A 266 -6.28 17.68 8.82
N VAL A 267 -5.35 17.92 7.90
CA VAL A 267 -4.67 16.85 7.12
C VAL A 267 -3.91 15.85 8.00
N SER A 268 -3.58 16.22 9.24
CA SER A 268 -2.97 15.34 10.24
C SER A 268 -3.85 14.14 10.64
N GLU A 269 -5.14 14.18 10.34
CA GLU A 269 -6.06 13.05 10.56
C GLU A 269 -5.94 11.96 9.47
N LEU A 270 -5.25 12.24 8.36
CA LEU A 270 -5.02 11.24 7.32
C LEU A 270 -4.02 10.18 7.78
N MET A 271 -4.32 8.94 7.41
CA MET A 271 -3.36 7.84 7.45
C MET A 271 -3.03 7.44 6.02
N VAL A 272 -1.80 7.72 5.59
CA VAL A 272 -1.32 7.41 4.24
C VAL A 272 -0.38 6.22 4.31
N ALA A 273 -0.73 5.15 3.60
CA ALA A 273 0.13 3.99 3.41
C ALA A 273 0.81 4.10 2.05
N LEU A 274 2.12 3.85 2.01
CA LEU A 274 2.92 3.85 0.80
C LEU A 274 3.31 2.41 0.46
N GLN A 275 3.18 2.04 -0.81
CA GLN A 275 3.58 0.71 -1.30
C GLN A 275 4.16 0.85 -2.70
N CYS A 276 5.20 0.06 -2.99
CA CYS A 276 5.66 -0.16 -4.37
C CYS A 276 4.84 -1.28 -5.02
N GLY A 277 4.52 -1.12 -6.30
CA GLY A 277 3.93 -2.17 -7.14
C GLY A 277 5.01 -3.00 -7.84
N GLY A 278 5.13 -2.85 -9.15
CA GLY A 278 6.23 -3.44 -9.94
C GLY A 278 7.50 -2.60 -9.84
N SER A 279 8.56 -3.17 -9.26
CA SER A 279 9.86 -2.51 -9.17
C SER A 279 10.49 -2.33 -10.55
N ASP A 280 11.03 -1.15 -10.83
CA ASP A 280 11.79 -0.86 -12.04
C ASP A 280 13.06 -0.04 -11.74
N GLY A 281 13.89 0.16 -12.76
CA GLY A 281 15.13 0.94 -12.64
C GLY A 281 14.92 2.43 -12.32
N TYR A 282 13.69 2.94 -12.40
CA TYR A 282 13.35 4.36 -12.19
C TYR A 282 12.64 4.63 -10.87
N SER A 283 12.08 3.61 -10.23
CA SER A 283 11.23 3.73 -9.05
C SER A 283 11.91 4.57 -7.97
N GLY A 284 13.15 4.21 -7.64
CA GLY A 284 13.96 4.91 -6.64
C GLY A 284 14.49 6.29 -7.05
N ILE A 285 14.23 6.78 -8.26
CA ILE A 285 14.75 8.05 -8.76
C ILE A 285 13.67 8.98 -9.34
N THR A 286 12.41 8.54 -9.38
CA THR A 286 11.27 9.35 -9.84
C THR A 286 10.11 9.30 -8.85
N ALA A 287 9.31 8.22 -8.85
CA ALA A 287 8.09 8.13 -8.07
C ALA A 287 8.38 8.07 -6.57
N ASN A 288 9.30 7.20 -6.13
CA ASN A 288 9.60 7.02 -4.71
C ASN A 288 10.10 8.30 -4.02
N PRO A 289 11.03 9.10 -4.59
CA PRO A 289 11.45 10.35 -3.94
C PRO A 289 10.40 11.47 -4.03
N ALA A 290 9.36 11.31 -4.85
CA ALA A 290 8.27 12.29 -4.96
C ALA A 290 7.09 11.99 -4.01
N LEU A 291 6.99 10.75 -3.51
CA LEU A 291 6.03 10.32 -2.48
C LEU A 291 6.48 10.77 -1.10
#